data_AF-A0A7X2PN04-F1
#
_entry.id   AF-A0A7X2PN04-F1
#
_cell.length_a   1.000
_cell.length_b   1.000
_cell.length_c   1.000
_cell.angle_alpha   90.00
_cell.angle_beta   90.00
_cell.angle_gamma   90.00
#
_symmetry.space_group_name_H-M   'P 1'
#
loop_
_entity.id
_entity.type
_entity.pdbx_description
1 polymer ?
#
loop_
_entity_poly.entity_id
_entity_poly.type
_entity_poly.pdbx_seq_one_letter_code
_entity_poly.pdbx_strand_id
1 'polypeptide(L)'
;MSSTAASGTPVKFGNIDASYTAQFQIFSAQRLFTATGSNIMQIDFFVPGTNTPASVSGFGAIFTDAETAGATKFTVFLGDGSNGGEFSVPVGASGGLSFLGLTDTNRYSRIIIQSGNAALGAGILDNPAGGVDLVVMDDFIYGEPQANGVPEPGSMLLTAAGAAMVFLARRYRRQ
;
A
#
# COMPACT_ATOMS: atom_id res chain seq x y z
N MET A 1 -9.47 -6.52 30.16
CA MET A 1 -10.38 -5.39 29.96
C MET A 1 -9.65 -4.35 29.10
N SER A 2 -9.52 -4.64 27.81
CA SER A 2 -9.30 -3.65 26.76
C SER A 2 -10.54 -2.78 26.74
N SER A 3 -10.24 -1.50 26.81
CA SER A 3 -11.04 -0.34 26.43
C SER A 3 -10.68 0.06 24.99
N THR A 4 -10.30 -0.96 24.25
CA THR A 4 -10.86 -1.27 22.96
C THR A 4 -12.05 -2.20 23.26
N ALA A 5 -13.14 -2.22 22.51
CA ALA A 5 -14.32 -2.99 22.95
C ALA A 5 -14.07 -4.50 23.26
N ALA A 6 -13.00 -5.11 22.72
CA ALA A 6 -12.62 -6.52 22.89
C ALA A 6 -12.48 -6.99 24.34
N SER A 7 -12.24 -6.07 25.29
CA SER A 7 -12.04 -6.32 26.70
C SER A 7 -13.24 -6.44 27.62
N GLY A 8 -14.40 -5.96 27.17
CA GLY A 8 -15.53 -5.65 28.05
C GLY A 8 -15.39 -4.33 28.84
N THR A 9 -14.39 -3.50 28.53
CA THR A 9 -14.25 -2.13 29.06
C THR A 9 -14.74 -1.14 28.00
N PRO A 10 -15.56 -0.14 28.34
CA PRO A 10 -15.85 0.95 27.42
C PRO A 10 -14.61 1.59 26.81
N VAL A 11 -14.72 1.90 25.51
CA VAL A 11 -13.62 2.46 24.71
C VAL A 11 -13.19 3.81 25.23
N LYS A 12 -11.91 4.13 25.07
CA LYS A 12 -11.38 5.40 25.61
C LYS A 12 -11.72 5.53 27.12
N PHE A 13 -12.00 4.39 27.78
CA PHE A 13 -12.39 4.18 29.17
C PHE A 13 -13.67 4.86 29.65
N GLY A 14 -14.70 4.95 28.80
CA GLY A 14 -15.99 5.59 29.13
C GLY A 14 -16.80 4.98 30.30
N ASN A 15 -16.47 3.78 30.80
CA ASN A 15 -17.05 3.20 32.02
C ASN A 15 -16.51 3.87 33.28
N ILE A 16 -15.33 4.48 33.18
CA ILE A 16 -14.63 5.10 34.29
C ILE A 16 -15.10 6.54 34.41
N ASP A 17 -15.18 7.25 33.29
CA ASP A 17 -15.73 8.60 33.20
C ASP A 17 -16.27 8.88 31.79
N ALA A 18 -17.46 9.48 31.70
CA ALA A 18 -18.13 9.74 30.43
C ALA A 18 -17.48 10.87 29.60
N SER A 19 -16.62 11.71 30.19
CA SER A 19 -15.94 12.80 29.48
C SER A 19 -14.76 12.34 28.61
N TYR A 20 -14.13 11.21 28.94
CA TYR A 20 -12.93 10.70 28.26
C TYR A 20 -13.18 10.29 26.81
N THR A 21 -14.42 9.97 26.45
CA THR A 21 -14.81 9.60 25.08
C THR A 21 -14.73 10.75 24.08
N ALA A 22 -14.78 12.00 24.55
CA ALA A 22 -14.62 13.19 23.71
C ALA A 22 -13.16 13.62 23.54
N GLN A 23 -12.24 12.98 24.27
CA GLN A 23 -10.87 13.46 24.49
C GLN A 23 -9.79 12.62 23.79
N PHE A 24 -10.05 11.34 23.48
CA PHE A 24 -9.05 10.43 22.89
C PHE A 24 -9.30 10.16 21.38
N GLN A 25 -8.27 9.75 20.63
CA GLN A 25 -8.30 9.31 19.22
C GLN A 25 -7.51 7.99 19.09
N ILE A 26 -7.83 7.15 18.11
CA ILE A 26 -7.10 5.89 17.86
C ILE A 26 -7.13 5.54 16.38
N PHE A 27 -6.06 4.90 15.91
CA PHE A 27 -6.08 4.17 14.66
C PHE A 27 -5.44 2.77 14.82
N SER A 28 -4.13 2.68 15.05
CA SER A 28 -3.49 1.64 15.83
C SER A 28 -2.52 2.34 16.79
N ALA A 29 -2.76 2.26 18.10
CA ALA A 29 -2.12 3.18 19.05
C ALA A 29 -0.57 3.06 19.16
N GLN A 30 0.06 2.12 18.46
CA GLN A 30 1.49 1.80 18.60
C GLN A 30 2.21 1.35 17.31
N ARG A 31 1.69 1.61 16.09
CA ARG A 31 2.34 1.13 14.85
C ARG A 31 2.50 2.17 13.75
N LEU A 32 2.85 3.41 14.11
CA LEU A 32 3.28 4.36 13.09
C LEU A 32 4.59 3.90 12.44
N PHE A 33 4.68 4.00 11.13
CA PHE A 33 5.86 3.72 10.35
C PHE A 33 6.10 4.80 9.28
N THR A 34 7.37 4.95 8.90
CA THR A 34 7.82 5.86 7.85
C THR A 34 9.08 5.33 7.20
N ALA A 35 9.41 5.82 6.00
CA ALA A 35 10.68 5.51 5.37
C ALA A 35 11.81 6.28 6.07
N THR A 36 12.93 5.61 6.36
CA THR A 36 14.06 6.25 7.03
C THR A 36 14.85 7.11 6.04
N GLY A 37 14.94 8.42 6.31
CA GLY A 37 15.69 9.37 5.47
C GLY A 37 15.03 9.68 4.12
N SER A 38 13.76 9.31 3.95
CA SER A 38 12.97 9.54 2.74
C SER A 38 11.51 9.79 3.14
N ASN A 39 10.79 10.61 2.38
CA ASN A 39 9.33 10.69 2.46
C ASN A 39 8.64 9.82 1.39
N ILE A 40 9.42 9.07 0.61
CA ILE A 40 8.95 8.18 -0.45
C ILE A 40 9.16 6.74 0.00
N MET A 41 8.13 5.93 -0.16
CA MET A 41 8.14 4.49 0.08
C MET A 41 7.50 3.74 -1.09
N GLN A 42 8.16 2.70 -1.57
CA GLN A 42 7.63 1.81 -2.61
C GLN A 42 7.11 0.52 -1.98
N ILE A 43 5.97 0.06 -2.46
CA ILE A 43 5.34 -1.21 -2.08
C ILE A 43 5.21 -2.06 -3.34
N ASP A 44 5.82 -3.25 -3.30
CA ASP A 44 5.66 -4.31 -4.29
C ASP A 44 4.92 -5.50 -3.65
N PHE A 45 4.08 -6.18 -4.43
CA PHE A 45 3.26 -7.29 -3.94
C PHE A 45 3.77 -8.64 -4.44
N PHE A 46 3.68 -9.66 -3.59
CA PHE A 46 4.07 -11.02 -3.90
C PHE A 46 3.00 -12.01 -3.45
N VAL A 47 2.88 -13.12 -4.15
CA VAL A 47 2.01 -14.23 -3.73
C VAL A 47 2.44 -14.69 -2.34
N PRO A 48 1.50 -14.87 -1.38
CA PRO A 48 1.85 -15.25 -0.02
C PRO A 48 2.73 -16.50 0.04
N GLY A 49 3.86 -16.41 0.74
CA GLY A 49 4.80 -17.51 0.91
C GLY A 49 5.75 -17.75 -0.28
N THR A 50 5.73 -16.90 -1.30
CA THR A 50 6.64 -17.01 -2.46
C THR A 50 7.26 -15.67 -2.83
N ASN A 51 8.21 -15.68 -3.77
CA ASN A 51 8.76 -14.47 -4.41
C ASN A 51 8.09 -14.18 -5.77
N THR A 52 6.93 -14.79 -6.05
CA THR A 52 6.22 -14.58 -7.32
C THR A 52 5.54 -13.20 -7.30
N PRO A 53 5.85 -12.29 -8.24
CA PRO A 53 5.19 -10.99 -8.32
C PRO A 53 3.67 -11.13 -8.43
N ALA A 54 2.97 -10.25 -7.74
CA ALA A 54 1.53 -10.26 -7.63
C ALA A 54 0.96 -8.85 -7.81
N SER A 55 -0.37 -8.79 -7.85
CA SER A 55 -1.13 -7.55 -7.77
C SER A 55 -2.26 -7.70 -6.77
N VAL A 56 -2.80 -6.57 -6.32
CA VAL A 56 -3.91 -6.49 -5.38
C VAL A 56 -5.09 -5.77 -6.03
N SER A 57 -6.32 -6.16 -5.74
CA SER A 57 -7.52 -5.50 -6.30
C SER A 57 -7.77 -4.10 -5.73
N GLY A 58 -7.13 -3.78 -4.60
CA GLY A 58 -7.23 -2.49 -3.94
C GLY A 58 -6.13 -2.32 -2.91
N PHE A 59 -5.81 -1.06 -2.63
CA PHE A 59 -4.81 -0.65 -1.65
C PHE A 59 -5.28 0.61 -0.96
N GLY A 60 -5.07 0.71 0.35
CA GLY A 60 -5.27 1.90 1.13
C GLY A 60 -4.27 2.01 2.27
N ALA A 61 -4.06 3.24 2.71
CA ALA A 61 -3.17 3.57 3.82
C ALA A 61 -3.77 4.68 4.68
N ILE A 62 -3.49 4.59 5.97
CA ILE A 62 -3.78 5.67 6.91
C ILE A 62 -2.52 6.47 7.18
N PHE A 63 -2.73 7.77 7.23
CA PHE A 63 -1.73 8.79 7.46
C PHE A 63 -2.08 9.59 8.70
N THR A 64 -1.04 10.08 9.37
CA THR A 64 -1.17 11.05 10.45
C THR A 64 -0.53 12.35 10.01
N ASP A 65 -1.17 13.47 10.32
CA ASP A 65 -0.62 14.82 10.11
C ASP A 65 -0.52 15.26 8.64
N ALA A 66 -1.40 14.75 7.77
CA ALA A 66 -1.43 15.19 6.37
C ALA A 66 -2.12 16.56 6.24
N GLU A 67 -1.36 17.66 6.25
CA GLU A 67 -1.92 19.01 6.26
C GLU A 67 -1.79 19.74 4.92
N THR A 68 -0.81 19.35 4.09
CA THR A 68 -0.56 20.04 2.81
C THR A 68 -1.19 19.33 1.62
N ALA A 69 -2.05 20.06 0.89
CA ALA A 69 -2.76 19.55 -0.28
C ALA A 69 -1.79 19.07 -1.38
N GLY A 70 -1.91 17.78 -1.74
CA GLY A 70 -1.11 17.16 -2.79
C GLY A 70 0.32 16.79 -2.38
N ALA A 71 0.74 17.07 -1.14
CA ALA A 71 2.04 16.64 -0.61
C ALA A 71 2.05 15.14 -0.29
N THR A 72 0.95 14.63 0.27
CA THR A 72 0.75 13.19 0.52
C THR A 72 -0.07 12.57 -0.60
N LYS A 73 0.45 11.51 -1.23
CA LYS A 73 -0.20 10.89 -2.40
C LYS A 73 0.24 9.45 -2.64
N PHE A 74 -0.55 8.75 -3.45
CA PHE A 74 -0.16 7.53 -4.13
C PHE A 74 0.19 7.82 -5.59
N THR A 75 1.25 7.20 -6.10
CA THR A 75 1.43 6.91 -7.53
C THR A 75 1.25 5.41 -7.72
N VAL A 76 0.32 5.01 -8.58
CA VAL A 76 -0.08 3.61 -8.72
C VAL A 76 0.36 3.03 -10.05
N PHE A 77 0.69 1.74 -10.06
CA PHE A 77 0.97 0.98 -11.27
C PHE A 77 0.06 -0.23 -11.36
N LEU A 78 -0.50 -0.46 -12.55
CA LEU A 78 -1.50 -1.50 -12.79
C LEU A 78 -0.85 -2.87 -13.01
N GLY A 79 -1.63 -3.95 -13.05
CA GLY A 79 -1.14 -5.32 -13.22
C GLY A 79 -0.27 -5.58 -14.46
N ASP A 80 -0.37 -4.75 -15.49
CA ASP A 80 0.47 -4.78 -16.71
C ASP A 80 1.74 -3.92 -16.60
N GLY A 81 1.96 -3.25 -15.47
CA GLY A 81 3.07 -2.35 -15.20
C GLY A 81 2.86 -0.92 -15.70
N SER A 82 1.70 -0.60 -16.30
CA SER A 82 1.39 0.76 -16.73
C SER A 82 1.17 1.71 -15.54
N ASN A 83 1.44 3.00 -15.72
CA ASN A 83 1.15 4.01 -14.71
C ASN A 83 -0.37 4.26 -14.67
N GLY A 84 -0.99 4.01 -13.52
CA GLY A 84 -2.43 4.21 -13.29
C GLY A 84 -2.78 5.59 -12.70
N GLY A 85 -1.80 6.45 -12.47
CA GLY A 85 -1.98 7.85 -12.08
C GLY A 85 -1.49 8.19 -10.67
N GLU A 86 -1.69 9.47 -10.32
CA GLU A 86 -1.45 10.00 -8.98
C GLU A 86 -2.77 10.36 -8.28
N PHE A 87 -2.86 10.03 -7.00
CA PHE A 87 -4.04 10.26 -6.18
C PHE A 87 -3.64 10.88 -4.85
N SER A 88 -4.09 12.11 -4.60
CA SER A 88 -3.77 12.85 -3.38
C SER A 88 -4.60 12.35 -2.19
N VAL A 89 -3.95 12.26 -1.04
CA VAL A 89 -4.62 12.00 0.24
C VAL A 89 -5.38 13.26 0.67
N PRO A 90 -6.62 13.14 1.17
CA PRO A 90 -7.33 14.28 1.75
C PRO A 90 -6.56 14.90 2.92
N VAL A 91 -6.52 16.23 2.98
CA VAL A 91 -5.90 16.93 4.11
C VAL A 91 -6.76 16.81 5.37
N GLY A 92 -6.10 16.66 6.52
CA GLY A 92 -6.69 16.62 7.84
C GLY A 92 -6.36 17.87 8.65
N ALA A 93 -6.82 17.89 9.90
CA ALA A 93 -6.31 18.85 10.89
C ALA A 93 -4.93 18.40 11.39
N SER A 94 -4.13 19.33 11.92
CA SER A 94 -2.85 19.03 12.58
C SER A 94 -2.97 17.93 13.64
N GLY A 95 -2.06 16.97 13.58
CA GLY A 95 -2.06 15.72 14.35
C GLY A 95 -3.22 14.78 14.06
N GLY A 96 -4.06 15.10 13.07
CA GLY A 96 -5.24 14.36 12.68
C GLY A 96 -4.93 13.17 11.78
N LEU A 97 -5.97 12.38 11.51
CA LEU A 97 -5.87 11.19 10.66
C LEU A 97 -6.46 11.46 9.28
N SER A 98 -5.79 10.93 8.26
CA SER A 98 -6.25 10.92 6.88
C SER A 98 -6.18 9.51 6.31
N PHE A 99 -7.07 9.21 5.36
CA PHE A 99 -7.11 7.91 4.69
C PHE A 99 -7.30 8.09 3.19
N LEU A 100 -6.56 7.30 2.41
CA LEU A 100 -6.81 7.11 1.00
C LEU A 100 -6.87 5.61 0.71
N GLY A 101 -7.93 5.19 0.04
CA GLY A 101 -8.12 3.84 -0.45
C GLY A 101 -8.55 3.86 -1.92
N LEU A 102 -7.96 3.00 -2.72
CA LEU A 102 -8.20 2.87 -4.16
C LEU A 102 -8.49 1.42 -4.53
N THR A 103 -9.27 1.22 -5.59
CA THR A 103 -9.55 -0.09 -6.18
C THR A 103 -9.53 0.02 -7.70
N ASP A 104 -9.08 -1.03 -8.38
CA ASP A 104 -9.07 -1.09 -9.84
C ASP A 104 -9.28 -2.52 -10.35
N THR A 105 -10.00 -2.67 -11.45
CA THR A 105 -10.23 -3.97 -12.11
C THR A 105 -8.95 -4.56 -12.71
N ASN A 106 -8.03 -3.70 -13.16
CA ASN A 106 -6.71 -4.08 -13.67
C ASN A 106 -5.72 -4.40 -12.55
N ARG A 107 -6.13 -4.21 -11.28
CA ARG A 107 -5.35 -4.46 -10.05
C ARG A 107 -4.08 -3.59 -9.99
N TYR A 108 -3.49 -3.47 -8.80
CA TYR A 108 -2.26 -2.72 -8.58
C TYR A 108 -1.09 -3.66 -8.36
N SER A 109 -0.03 -3.55 -9.17
CA SER A 109 1.21 -4.32 -8.98
C SER A 109 2.23 -3.59 -8.12
N ARG A 110 2.14 -2.26 -8.04
CA ARG A 110 3.02 -1.40 -7.25
C ARG A 110 2.31 -0.13 -6.82
N ILE A 111 2.61 0.31 -5.60
CA ILE A 111 2.22 1.61 -5.07
C ILE A 111 3.48 2.34 -4.63
N ILE A 112 3.65 3.58 -5.08
CA ILE A 112 4.62 4.52 -4.50
C ILE A 112 3.83 5.48 -3.63
N ILE A 113 4.18 5.55 -2.36
CA ILE A 113 3.61 6.48 -1.41
C ILE A 113 4.60 7.62 -1.22
N GLN A 114 4.13 8.85 -1.35
CA GLN A 114 4.81 10.03 -0.84
C GLN A 114 4.04 10.52 0.38
N SER A 115 4.74 10.68 1.51
CA SER A 115 4.18 11.11 2.79
C SER A 115 4.67 12.52 3.14
N GLY A 116 3.82 13.52 2.92
CA GLY A 116 4.22 14.92 3.08
C GLY A 116 5.26 15.36 2.04
N ASN A 117 5.88 16.50 2.27
CA ASN A 117 6.87 17.07 1.34
C ASN A 117 8.32 17.05 1.87
N ALA A 118 8.52 16.55 3.09
CA ALA A 118 9.83 16.43 3.72
C ALA A 118 9.96 15.10 4.45
N ALA A 119 11.19 14.57 4.48
CA ALA A 119 11.50 13.37 5.24
C ALA A 119 11.65 13.72 6.73
N LEU A 120 11.27 12.79 7.60
CA LEU A 120 11.55 12.90 9.02
C LEU A 120 13.07 12.89 9.25
N GLY A 121 13.54 13.73 10.17
CA GLY A 121 14.94 13.86 10.51
C GLY A 121 15.17 14.67 11.76
N ALA A 122 16.32 14.48 12.41
CA ALA A 122 16.69 15.24 13.59
C ALA A 122 16.79 16.75 13.26
N GLY A 123 16.07 17.57 14.00
CA GLY A 123 16.02 19.03 13.78
C GLY A 123 15.10 19.48 12.64
N ILE A 124 14.42 18.56 11.95
CA ILE A 124 13.36 18.89 11.00
C ILE A 124 12.05 18.97 11.78
N LEU A 125 11.41 20.14 11.72
CA LEU A 125 10.15 20.41 12.41
C LEU A 125 9.03 20.45 11.40
N ASP A 126 7.89 19.87 11.79
CA ASP A 126 6.66 20.04 11.06
C ASP A 126 6.21 21.51 11.14
N ASN A 127 5.94 22.10 9.98
CA ASN A 127 5.47 23.48 9.82
C ASN A 127 4.81 23.67 8.45
N PRO A 128 3.58 23.18 8.24
CA PRO A 128 2.91 23.22 6.94
C PRO A 128 2.72 24.65 6.45
N ALA A 129 2.47 25.59 7.36
CA ALA A 129 2.39 27.03 7.06
C ALA A 129 3.73 27.63 6.57
N GLY A 130 4.86 27.06 7.01
CA GLY A 130 6.21 27.40 6.54
C GLY A 130 6.70 26.54 5.37
N GLY A 131 5.85 25.65 4.84
CA GLY A 131 6.14 24.82 3.68
C GLY A 131 6.81 23.47 3.97
N VAL A 132 6.86 23.02 5.22
CA VAL A 132 7.38 21.70 5.61
C VAL A 132 6.24 20.88 6.21
N ASP A 133 5.85 19.79 5.57
CA ASP A 133 4.75 18.90 5.97
C ASP A 133 5.33 17.50 6.23
N LEU A 134 5.34 17.08 7.49
CA LEU A 134 5.85 15.79 7.93
C LEU A 134 4.70 14.83 8.18
N VAL A 135 4.60 13.81 7.35
CA VAL A 135 3.51 12.83 7.43
C VAL A 135 4.08 11.45 7.67
N VAL A 136 3.46 10.69 8.57
CA VAL A 136 3.76 9.28 8.78
C VAL A 136 2.52 8.43 8.54
N MET A 137 2.70 7.12 8.46
CA MET A 137 1.65 6.16 8.13
C MET A 137 1.40 5.25 9.34
N ASP A 138 0.19 4.68 9.45
CA ASP A 138 -0.17 3.78 10.56
C ASP A 138 -0.47 2.35 10.10
N ASP A 139 -1.41 2.19 9.18
CA ASP A 139 -1.85 0.87 8.73
C ASP A 139 -2.01 0.84 7.22
N PHE A 140 -1.79 -0.34 6.65
CA PHE A 140 -2.08 -0.67 5.27
C PHE A 140 -3.22 -1.67 5.16
N ILE A 141 -4.11 -1.43 4.20
CA ILE A 141 -5.26 -2.27 3.91
C ILE A 141 -5.17 -2.62 2.43
N TYR A 142 -5.06 -3.91 2.11
CA TYR A 142 -4.93 -4.34 0.73
C TYR A 142 -5.65 -5.68 0.49
N GLY A 143 -6.15 -5.85 -0.72
CA GLY A 143 -6.71 -7.13 -1.15
C GLY A 143 -5.62 -8.20 -1.21
N GLU A 144 -6.00 -9.47 -1.11
CA GLU A 144 -5.03 -10.57 -1.20
C GLU A 144 -4.18 -10.48 -2.48
N PRO A 145 -2.83 -10.48 -2.37
CA PRO A 145 -1.96 -10.54 -3.53
C PRO A 145 -2.20 -11.83 -4.30
N GLN A 146 -2.56 -11.69 -5.57
CA GLN A 146 -2.74 -12.81 -6.49
C GLN A 146 -1.72 -12.67 -7.61
N ALA A 147 -1.19 -13.80 -8.08
CA ALA A 147 -0.30 -13.81 -9.22
C ALA A 147 -0.95 -13.02 -10.36
N ASN A 148 -0.19 -12.10 -10.97
CA ASN A 148 -0.67 -11.49 -12.20
C ASN A 148 -0.89 -12.65 -13.15
N GLY A 149 -2.09 -12.75 -13.72
CA GLY A 149 -2.38 -13.67 -14.81
C GLY A 149 -1.56 -13.22 -16.00
N VAL A 150 -0.24 -13.40 -15.94
CA VAL A 150 0.65 -13.25 -17.07
C VAL A 150 0.09 -14.28 -18.06
N PRO A 151 -0.50 -13.85 -19.19
CA PRO A 151 -0.80 -14.80 -20.25
C PRO A 151 0.57 -15.35 -20.60
N GLU A 152 0.90 -16.62 -20.37
CA GLU A 152 2.25 -17.12 -20.66
C GLU A 152 2.48 -17.13 -22.18
N PRO A 153 3.09 -16.10 -22.82
CA PRO A 153 3.16 -16.08 -24.27
C PRO A 153 4.36 -16.94 -24.70
N GLY A 154 5.39 -17.06 -23.86
CA GLY A 154 6.65 -17.72 -24.17
C GLY A 154 6.64 -19.22 -23.90
N SER A 155 6.14 -19.67 -22.74
CA SER A 155 6.28 -21.07 -22.30
C SER A 155 5.42 -22.02 -23.14
N MET A 156 4.21 -21.61 -23.53
CA MET A 156 3.38 -22.39 -24.45
C MET A 156 3.99 -22.44 -25.86
N LEU A 157 4.53 -21.32 -26.36
CA LEU A 157 5.23 -21.31 -27.65
C LEU A 157 6.50 -22.17 -27.63
N LEU A 158 7.31 -22.10 -26.57
CA LEU A 158 8.51 -22.92 -26.38
C LEU A 158 8.18 -24.40 -26.26
N THR A 159 7.10 -24.74 -25.53
CA THR A 159 6.63 -26.13 -25.40
C THR A 159 6.10 -26.66 -26.74
N ALA A 160 5.31 -25.86 -27.46
CA ALA A 160 4.81 -26.21 -28.78
C ALA A 160 5.94 -26.35 -29.82
N ALA A 161 6.90 -25.43 -29.82
CA ALA A 161 8.07 -25.49 -30.68
C ALA A 161 8.95 -26.72 -30.36
N GLY A 162 9.16 -27.00 -29.06
CA GLY A 162 9.88 -28.19 -28.61
C GLY A 162 9.19 -29.49 -29.04
N ALA A 163 7.87 -29.58 -28.87
CA ALA A 163 7.09 -30.73 -29.30
C ALA A 163 7.13 -30.93 -30.83
N ALA A 164 7.02 -29.85 -31.60
CA ALA A 164 7.13 -29.88 -33.06
C ALA A 164 8.50 -30.35 -33.54
N MET A 165 9.59 -29.87 -32.92
CA MET A 165 10.95 -30.32 -33.24
C MET A 165 11.15 -31.81 -32.92
N VAL A 166 10.61 -32.32 -31.81
CA VAL A 166 10.66 -33.75 -31.47
C VAL A 166 9.88 -34.59 -32.49
N PHE A 167 8.71 -34.14 -32.92
CA PHE A 167 7.92 -34.82 -33.95
C PHE A 167 8.62 -34.86 -35.31
N LEU A 168 9.20 -33.74 -35.74
CA LEU A 168 9.96 -33.65 -37.00
C LEU A 168 11.21 -34.54 -36.97
N ALA A 169 11.97 -34.52 -35.86
CA ALA A 169 13.13 -35.38 -35.67
C ALA A 169 12.77 -36.88 -35.68
N ARG A 170 11.64 -37.26 -35.09
CA ARG A 170 11.13 -38.65 -35.14
C ARG A 170 10.70 -39.08 -36.54
N ARG A 171 10.16 -38.16 -37.34
CA ARG A 171 9.76 -38.44 -38.73
C ARG A 171 10.98 -38.63 -39.63
N TYR A 172 12.03 -37.81 -39.44
CA TYR A 172 13.26 -37.90 -40.22
C TYR A 172 14.04 -39.20 -39.96
N ARG A 173 14.05 -39.71 -38.71
CA ARG A 173 14.73 -40.98 -38.35
C ARG A 173 14.02 -42.25 -38.84
N ARG A 174 12.82 -42.14 -39.42
CA ARG A 174 12.03 -43.27 -39.93
C ARG A 174 12.06 -43.40 -41.45
N GLN A 175 12.79 -42.51 -42.12
CA GLN A 175 13.14 -42.61 -43.55
C GLN A 175 14.58 -43.10 -43.66
#